data_AF-A0A2I0GMP8-F1
#
_entry.id   AF-A0A2I0GMP8-F1
#
_cell.length_a   1.000
_cell.length_b   1.000
_cell.length_c   1.000
_cell.angle_alpha   90.00
_cell.angle_beta   90.00
_cell.angle_gamma   90.00
#
_symmetry.space_group_name_H-M   'P 1'
#
loop_
_entity.id
_entity.type
_entity.pdbx_description
1 polymer ?
#
loop_
_entity_poly.entity_id
_entity_poly.type
_entity_poly.pdbx_seq_one_letter_code
_entity_poly.pdbx_strand_id
1 'polypeptide(L)'
;MSQLHPNLDIDQANQDLQGKSPEQIVEWALTQAKNPIITTNFRPYESAILHLVAKQRPDITVLWVDSGYNTDATYQFANKLIRDLDLNVVTYIPKQTAAHRDATMNGIPGIDNPQHGEFTEQVKLEPFRRALAELKPDVWFNAIRKDQTEFRQGLDVLSLSKDGVLKVAPLFEKTDADLDVYLDEHNLPNEHDYFDPTKVEESRECGLHTQL
;
A
#
# COMPACT_ATOMS: atom_id res chain seq x y z
N MET A 1 -24.36 8.58 -2.66
CA MET A 1 -23.35 8.17 -1.67
C MET A 1 -22.91 9.44 -0.95
N SER A 2 -22.91 9.44 0.38
CA SER A 2 -22.41 10.60 1.14
C SER A 2 -20.91 10.70 0.92
N GLN A 3 -20.39 11.87 0.56
CA GLN A 3 -18.94 12.10 0.60
C GLN A 3 -18.47 11.83 2.04
N LEU A 4 -17.37 11.08 2.18
CA LEU A 4 -16.81 10.71 3.49
C LEU A 4 -16.18 11.93 4.18
N HIS A 5 -15.66 12.88 3.39
CA HIS A 5 -15.07 14.14 3.84
C HIS A 5 -15.62 15.35 3.05
N PRO A 6 -16.92 15.69 3.16
CA PRO A 6 -17.60 16.65 2.27
C PRO A 6 -17.09 18.09 2.38
N ASN A 7 -16.32 18.42 3.42
CA ASN A 7 -15.82 19.76 3.70
C ASN A 7 -14.29 19.84 3.78
N LEU A 8 -13.57 18.76 3.44
CA LEU A 8 -12.11 18.78 3.48
C LEU A 8 -11.57 19.42 2.20
N ASP A 9 -10.98 20.60 2.34
CA ASP A 9 -10.17 21.22 1.31
C ASP A 9 -8.80 20.53 1.28
N ILE A 10 -8.60 19.62 0.32
CA ILE A 10 -7.37 18.84 0.18
C ILE A 10 -6.17 19.72 -0.17
N ASP A 11 -6.37 20.77 -0.97
CA ASP A 11 -5.27 21.63 -1.39
C ASP A 11 -4.77 22.46 -0.20
N GLN A 12 -5.67 22.97 0.64
CA GLN A 12 -5.29 23.64 1.88
C GLN A 12 -4.67 22.66 2.89
N ALA A 13 -5.23 21.46 3.04
CA ALA A 13 -4.68 20.45 3.96
C ALA A 13 -3.26 20.02 3.56
N ASN A 14 -2.98 19.84 2.26
CA ASN A 14 -1.63 19.57 1.76
C ASN A 14 -0.66 20.73 2.06
N GLN A 15 -1.09 21.99 1.90
CA GLN A 15 -0.29 23.15 2.28
C GLN A 15 0.02 23.17 3.78
N ASP A 16 -0.97 22.87 4.63
CA ASP A 16 -0.80 22.85 6.09
C ASP A 16 0.10 21.71 6.57
N LEU A 17 0.12 20.59 5.83
CA LEU A 17 0.97 19.43 6.09
C LEU A 17 2.38 19.56 5.50
N GLN A 18 2.65 20.59 4.69
CA GLN A 18 3.96 20.79 4.09
C GLN A 18 5.04 20.94 5.17
N GLY A 19 6.08 20.11 5.08
CA GLY A 19 7.20 20.10 6.04
C GLY A 19 6.89 19.45 7.40
N LYS A 20 5.70 18.87 7.59
CA LYS A 20 5.39 18.05 8.77
C LYS A 20 6.15 16.73 8.73
N SER A 21 6.44 16.17 9.91
CA SER A 21 7.02 14.83 10.00
C SER A 21 5.98 13.75 9.62
N PRO A 22 6.42 12.55 9.21
CA PRO A 22 5.50 11.43 8.98
C PRO A 22 4.58 11.14 10.18
N GLU A 23 5.09 11.26 11.40
CA GLU A 23 4.31 11.08 12.63
C GLU A 23 3.17 12.09 12.71
N GLN A 24 3.45 13.37 12.43
CA GLN A 24 2.47 14.45 12.46
C GLN A 24 1.42 14.28 11.35
N ILE A 25 1.81 13.80 10.17
CA ILE A 25 0.89 13.50 9.06
C ILE A 25 -0.06 12.37 9.47
N VAL A 26 0.47 11.29 10.06
CA VAL A 26 -0.36 10.16 10.54
C VAL A 26 -1.28 10.61 11.66
N GLU A 27 -0.78 11.37 12.64
CA GLU A 27 -1.59 11.92 13.73
C GLU A 27 -2.77 12.73 13.18
N TRP A 28 -2.48 13.67 12.27
CA TRP A 28 -3.51 14.47 11.62
C TRP A 28 -4.53 13.60 10.88
N ALA A 29 -4.07 12.64 10.06
CA ALA A 29 -4.96 11.79 9.27
C ALA A 29 -5.87 10.92 10.15
N LEU A 30 -5.37 10.44 11.29
CA LEU A 30 -6.17 9.69 12.26
C LEU A 30 -7.27 10.56 12.90
N THR A 31 -7.10 11.88 13.01
CA THR A 31 -8.20 12.77 13.44
C THR A 31 -9.34 12.86 12.42
N GLN A 32 -9.07 12.54 11.16
CA GLN A 32 -10.05 12.54 10.06
C GLN A 32 -10.72 11.16 9.88
N ALA A 33 -10.24 10.13 10.59
CA ALA A 33 -10.60 8.74 10.34
C ALA A 33 -11.61 8.20 11.36
N LYS A 34 -12.63 7.50 10.86
CA LYS A 34 -13.51 6.63 11.66
C LYS A 34 -13.22 5.16 11.38
N ASN A 35 -12.78 4.84 10.17
CA ASN A 35 -12.45 3.49 9.72
C ASN A 35 -11.16 3.50 8.86
N PRO A 36 -10.00 3.83 9.46
CA PRO A 36 -8.74 3.87 8.73
C PRO A 36 -8.23 2.46 8.41
N ILE A 37 -7.59 2.33 7.25
CA ILE A 37 -6.78 1.16 6.90
C ILE A 37 -5.39 1.60 6.47
N ILE A 38 -4.43 0.67 6.55
CA ILE A 38 -3.15 0.75 5.86
C ILE A 38 -3.03 -0.44 4.91
N THR A 39 -2.49 -0.24 3.71
CA THR A 39 -2.22 -1.34 2.78
C THR A 39 -0.73 -1.62 2.71
N THR A 40 -0.37 -2.90 2.57
CA THR A 40 1.02 -3.30 2.36
C THR A 40 1.11 -4.47 1.38
N ASN A 41 2.26 -4.57 0.71
CA ASN A 41 2.71 -5.76 -0.02
C ASN A 41 4.00 -6.34 0.58
N PHE A 42 4.44 -5.84 1.74
CA PHE A 42 5.68 -6.25 2.42
C PHE A 42 6.95 -6.16 1.57
N ARG A 43 6.98 -5.27 0.56
CA ARG A 43 8.18 -4.93 -0.19
C ARG A 43 9.21 -4.16 0.66
N PRO A 44 10.39 -3.81 0.11
CA PRO A 44 11.39 -3.01 0.83
C PRO A 44 10.78 -1.75 1.46
N TYR A 45 11.22 -1.46 2.67
CA TYR A 45 10.82 -0.32 3.52
C TYR A 45 9.37 -0.31 4.03
N GLU A 46 8.54 -1.30 3.74
CA GLU A 46 7.16 -1.36 4.27
C GLU A 46 7.12 -1.44 5.81
N SER A 47 8.18 -1.95 6.44
CA SER A 47 8.32 -1.94 7.91
C SER A 47 8.26 -0.54 8.52
N ALA A 48 8.74 0.49 7.81
CA ALA A 48 8.71 1.86 8.30
C ALA A 48 7.28 2.38 8.46
N ILE A 49 6.46 2.30 7.41
CA ILE A 49 5.08 2.82 7.47
C ILE A 49 4.18 1.96 8.37
N LEU A 50 4.37 0.63 8.36
CA LEU A 50 3.61 -0.28 9.22
C LEU A 50 3.88 0.03 10.68
N HIS A 51 5.15 0.17 11.08
CA HIS A 51 5.51 0.57 12.43
C HIS A 51 5.00 1.97 12.78
N LEU A 52 5.20 2.95 11.89
CA LEU A 52 4.79 4.34 12.08
C LEU A 52 3.29 4.47 12.39
N VAL A 53 2.45 3.77 11.61
CA VAL A 53 0.99 3.85 11.73
C VAL A 53 0.48 2.97 12.87
N ALA A 54 0.94 1.72 12.98
CA ALA A 54 0.51 0.81 14.04
C ALA A 54 0.87 1.31 15.45
N LYS A 55 2.00 2.02 15.60
CA LYS A 55 2.37 2.65 16.87
C LYS A 55 1.37 3.71 17.35
N GLN A 56 0.70 4.40 16.42
CA GLN A 56 -0.30 5.44 16.73
C GLN A 56 -1.73 4.89 16.75
N ARG A 57 -2.02 3.84 15.98
CA ARG A 57 -3.30 3.15 15.91
C ARG A 57 -3.09 1.62 15.92
N PRO A 58 -2.85 0.98 17.08
CA PRO A 58 -2.50 -0.44 17.16
C PRO A 58 -3.55 -1.40 16.60
N ASP A 59 -4.82 -1.01 16.63
CA ASP A 59 -5.95 -1.79 16.11
C ASP A 59 -6.24 -1.55 14.61
N ILE A 60 -5.43 -0.74 13.92
CA ILE A 60 -5.63 -0.42 12.50
C ILE A 60 -5.65 -1.71 11.67
N THR A 61 -6.61 -1.81 10.75
CA THR A 61 -6.63 -2.92 9.80
C THR A 61 -5.51 -2.74 8.78
N VAL A 62 -4.61 -3.73 8.73
CA VAL A 62 -3.56 -3.84 7.73
C VAL A 62 -4.07 -4.73 6.59
N LEU A 63 -4.40 -4.14 5.46
CA LEU A 63 -4.83 -4.88 4.27
C LEU A 63 -3.61 -5.37 3.50
N TRP A 64 -3.47 -6.69 3.40
CA TRP A 64 -2.49 -7.33 2.52
C TRP A 64 -3.19 -8.05 1.37
N VAL A 65 -2.86 -7.67 0.14
CA VAL A 65 -3.27 -8.44 -1.04
C VAL A 65 -2.13 -9.38 -1.42
N ASP A 66 -2.28 -10.65 -1.04
CA ASP A 66 -1.32 -11.69 -1.35
C ASP A 66 -1.64 -12.31 -2.71
N SER A 67 -0.80 -12.03 -3.70
CA SER A 67 -0.94 -12.55 -5.06
C SER A 67 -0.80 -14.08 -5.16
N GLY A 68 -0.18 -14.71 -4.15
CA GLY A 68 0.25 -16.10 -4.17
C GLY A 68 1.61 -16.32 -4.84
N TYR A 69 2.27 -15.26 -5.34
CA TYR A 69 3.56 -15.31 -6.05
C TYR A 69 4.70 -14.62 -5.30
N ASN A 70 4.52 -14.21 -4.04
CA ASN A 70 5.61 -13.65 -3.25
C ASN A 70 6.76 -14.67 -3.09
N THR A 71 7.99 -14.18 -2.89
CA THR A 71 9.15 -15.03 -2.63
C THR A 71 9.06 -15.63 -1.22
N ASP A 72 9.80 -16.72 -0.97
CA ASP A 72 9.88 -17.29 0.39
C ASP A 72 10.38 -16.25 1.39
N ALA A 73 11.40 -15.46 1.02
CA ALA A 73 11.92 -14.37 1.85
C ALA A 73 10.83 -13.34 2.20
N THR A 74 10.04 -12.89 1.23
CA THR A 74 8.92 -11.97 1.47
C THR A 74 7.89 -12.57 2.44
N TYR A 75 7.53 -13.85 2.31
CA TYR A 75 6.59 -14.49 3.24
C TYR A 75 7.16 -14.63 4.65
N GLN A 76 8.43 -15.03 4.79
CA GLN A 76 9.09 -15.13 6.10
C GLN A 76 9.18 -13.76 6.77
N PHE A 77 9.56 -12.75 6.01
CA PHE A 77 9.63 -11.36 6.45
C PHE A 77 8.25 -10.85 6.89
N ALA A 78 7.21 -10.98 6.06
CA ALA A 78 5.86 -10.57 6.39
C ALA A 78 5.38 -11.22 7.69
N ASN A 79 5.49 -12.55 7.79
CA ASN A 79 5.06 -13.28 8.99
C ASN A 79 5.84 -12.87 10.24
N LYS A 80 7.14 -12.57 10.12
CA LYS A 80 7.95 -12.06 11.23
C LYS A 80 7.49 -10.68 11.66
N LEU A 81 7.37 -9.75 10.70
CA LEU A 81 6.99 -8.36 10.96
C LEU A 81 5.58 -8.25 11.56
N ILE A 82 4.63 -9.06 11.07
CA ILE A 82 3.27 -9.15 11.63
C ILE A 82 3.29 -9.50 13.11
N ARG A 83 4.11 -10.48 13.50
CA ARG A 83 4.24 -10.88 14.91
C ARG A 83 4.96 -9.82 15.74
N ASP A 84 6.05 -9.27 15.21
CA ASP A 84 6.90 -8.33 15.95
C ASP A 84 6.18 -7.00 16.22
N LEU A 85 5.34 -6.55 15.29
CA LEU A 85 4.57 -5.31 15.40
C LEU A 85 3.12 -5.52 15.87
N ASP A 86 2.72 -6.75 16.19
CA ASP A 86 1.35 -7.14 16.56
C ASP A 86 0.28 -6.60 15.58
N LEU A 87 0.52 -6.79 14.28
CA LEU A 87 -0.33 -6.20 13.23
C LEU A 87 -1.67 -6.94 13.09
N ASN A 88 -2.76 -6.17 13.06
CA ASN A 88 -4.09 -6.66 12.72
C ASN A 88 -4.24 -6.82 11.19
N VAL A 89 -3.65 -7.88 10.63
CA VAL A 89 -3.65 -8.15 9.19
C VAL A 89 -4.91 -8.85 8.73
N VAL A 90 -5.51 -8.31 7.66
CA VAL A 90 -6.55 -8.96 6.87
C VAL A 90 -5.99 -9.25 5.48
N THR A 91 -5.87 -10.54 5.15
CA THR A 91 -5.31 -10.99 3.87
C THR A 91 -6.41 -11.27 2.85
N TYR A 92 -6.27 -10.70 1.66
CA TYR A 92 -7.09 -11.02 0.49
C TYR A 92 -6.26 -11.72 -0.56
N ILE A 93 -6.70 -12.91 -0.95
CA ILE A 93 -6.09 -13.71 -2.02
C ILE A 93 -6.96 -13.73 -3.28
N PRO A 94 -6.37 -13.99 -4.45
CA PRO A 94 -7.09 -14.27 -5.68
C PRO A 94 -8.09 -15.43 -5.52
N LYS A 95 -9.16 -15.40 -6.30
CA LYS A 95 -10.21 -16.45 -6.29
C LYS A 95 -9.72 -17.84 -6.72
N GLN A 96 -8.54 -17.93 -7.29
CA GLN A 96 -7.89 -19.15 -7.72
C GLN A 96 -6.47 -19.18 -7.15
N THR A 97 -5.90 -20.35 -6.92
CA THR A 97 -4.51 -20.48 -6.48
C THR A 97 -3.53 -20.13 -7.60
N ALA A 98 -2.28 -19.79 -7.24
CA ALA A 98 -1.19 -19.62 -8.20
C ALA A 98 -0.99 -20.88 -9.06
N ALA A 99 -1.00 -22.08 -8.44
CA ALA A 99 -0.86 -23.34 -9.17
C ALA A 99 -1.96 -23.58 -10.24
N HIS A 100 -3.22 -23.23 -9.94
CA HIS A 100 -4.30 -23.31 -10.94
C HIS A 100 -4.06 -22.32 -12.08
N ARG A 101 -3.67 -21.09 -11.74
CA ARG A 101 -3.38 -20.04 -12.71
C ARG A 101 -2.26 -20.43 -13.65
N ASP A 102 -1.14 -20.89 -13.09
CA ASP A 102 0.03 -21.30 -13.85
C ASP A 102 -0.33 -22.41 -14.85
N ALA A 103 -1.16 -23.37 -14.42
CA ALA A 103 -1.65 -24.44 -15.29
C ALA A 103 -2.58 -23.96 -16.42
N THR A 104 -3.29 -22.83 -16.23
CA THR A 104 -4.26 -22.30 -17.21
C THR A 104 -3.69 -21.20 -18.10
N MET A 105 -2.68 -20.46 -17.64
CA MET A 105 -2.05 -19.34 -18.32
C MET A 105 -0.63 -19.65 -18.84
N ASN A 106 -0.13 -20.86 -18.58
CA ASN A 106 1.26 -21.28 -18.86
C ASN A 106 2.29 -20.44 -18.07
N GLY A 107 2.04 -20.27 -16.77
CA GLY A 107 2.85 -19.45 -15.86
C GLY A 107 2.46 -17.97 -15.85
N ILE A 108 3.40 -17.12 -15.43
CA ILE A 108 3.22 -15.66 -15.36
C ILE A 108 3.36 -15.05 -16.77
N PRO A 109 2.31 -14.45 -17.34
CA PRO A 109 2.40 -13.82 -18.65
C PRO A 109 3.22 -12.52 -18.61
N GLY A 110 4.21 -12.40 -19.51
CA GLY A 110 4.97 -11.16 -19.70
C GLY A 110 4.10 -10.01 -20.21
N ILE A 111 4.58 -8.76 -20.11
CA ILE A 111 3.79 -7.54 -20.38
C ILE A 111 3.14 -7.51 -21.76
N ASP A 112 3.83 -8.01 -22.80
CA ASP A 112 3.32 -8.02 -24.18
C ASP A 112 2.35 -9.18 -24.46
N ASN A 113 2.16 -10.09 -23.49
CA ASN A 113 1.22 -11.19 -23.63
C ASN A 113 -0.23 -10.67 -23.48
N PRO A 114 -1.17 -11.02 -24.38
CA PRO A 114 -2.57 -10.63 -24.28
C PRO A 114 -3.25 -10.99 -22.94
N GLN A 115 -2.77 -12.02 -22.24
CA GLN A 115 -3.28 -12.46 -20.94
C GLN A 115 -2.73 -11.64 -19.76
N HIS A 116 -1.74 -10.76 -19.96
CA HIS A 116 -1.13 -9.97 -18.88
C HIS A 116 -2.12 -9.07 -18.16
N GLY A 117 -3.06 -8.46 -18.90
CA GLY A 117 -4.13 -7.66 -18.32
C GLY A 117 -5.06 -8.48 -17.44
N GLU A 118 -5.48 -9.66 -17.90
CA GLU A 118 -6.31 -10.58 -17.13
C GLU A 118 -5.57 -11.11 -15.90
N PHE A 119 -4.30 -11.46 -16.04
CA PHE A 119 -3.46 -11.90 -14.92
C PHE A 119 -3.37 -10.82 -13.85
N THR A 120 -3.03 -9.58 -14.22
CA THR A 120 -2.95 -8.43 -13.30
C THR A 120 -4.29 -8.19 -12.61
N GLU A 121 -5.40 -8.28 -13.35
CA GLU A 121 -6.74 -8.19 -12.79
C GLU A 121 -6.97 -9.26 -11.72
N GLN A 122 -6.67 -10.53 -12.01
CA GLN A 122 -6.91 -11.65 -11.10
C GLN A 122 -6.04 -11.61 -9.84
N VAL A 123 -4.76 -11.23 -9.97
CA VAL A 123 -3.80 -11.33 -8.85
C VAL A 123 -3.73 -10.07 -7.98
N LYS A 124 -4.19 -8.92 -8.49
CA LYS A 124 -3.97 -7.62 -7.86
C LYS A 124 -5.22 -6.77 -7.78
N LEU A 125 -5.85 -6.46 -8.93
CA LEU A 125 -6.92 -5.46 -8.97
C LEU A 125 -8.24 -6.00 -8.40
N GLU A 126 -8.65 -7.23 -8.74
CA GLU A 126 -9.88 -7.83 -8.22
C GLU A 126 -9.84 -8.00 -6.70
N PRO A 127 -8.80 -8.62 -6.10
CA PRO A 127 -8.80 -8.85 -4.66
C PRO A 127 -8.74 -7.53 -3.90
N PHE A 128 -8.02 -6.54 -4.42
CA PHE A 128 -7.93 -5.21 -3.83
C PHE A 128 -9.28 -4.47 -3.87
N ARG A 129 -9.96 -4.44 -5.02
CA ARG A 129 -11.29 -3.82 -5.14
C ARG A 129 -12.31 -4.51 -4.24
N ARG A 130 -12.27 -5.84 -4.17
CA ARG A 130 -13.12 -6.63 -3.27
C ARG A 130 -12.87 -6.27 -1.81
N ALA A 131 -11.60 -6.19 -1.41
CA ALA A 131 -11.23 -5.77 -0.06
C ALA A 131 -11.75 -4.38 0.29
N LEU A 132 -11.58 -3.38 -0.59
CA LEU A 132 -12.09 -2.03 -0.34
C LEU A 132 -13.62 -1.98 -0.26
N ALA A 133 -14.33 -2.77 -1.08
CA ALA A 133 -15.79 -2.83 -1.06
C ALA A 133 -16.33 -3.47 0.23
N GLU A 134 -15.61 -4.44 0.79
CA GLU A 134 -15.96 -5.12 2.05
C GLU A 134 -15.58 -4.29 3.27
N LEU A 135 -14.36 -3.74 3.30
CA LEU A 135 -13.81 -2.97 4.43
C LEU A 135 -14.34 -1.53 4.51
N LYS A 136 -14.66 -0.91 3.37
CA LYS A 136 -15.21 0.46 3.25
C LYS A 136 -14.44 1.50 4.09
N PRO A 137 -13.12 1.65 3.86
CA PRO A 137 -12.32 2.62 4.60
C PRO A 137 -12.75 4.05 4.29
N ASP A 138 -12.58 4.94 5.25
CA ASP A 138 -12.67 6.39 5.01
C ASP A 138 -11.30 7.04 4.86
N VAL A 139 -10.27 6.49 5.50
CA VAL A 139 -8.87 6.88 5.35
C VAL A 139 -8.04 5.66 4.93
N TRP A 140 -7.14 5.86 3.96
CA TRP A 140 -6.25 4.83 3.44
C TRP A 140 -4.79 5.31 3.46
N PHE A 141 -4.01 4.79 4.42
CA PHE A 141 -2.56 4.96 4.45
C PHE A 141 -1.86 4.07 3.41
N ASN A 142 -0.94 4.64 2.66
CA ASN A 142 -0.15 3.94 1.65
C ASN A 142 1.32 4.39 1.67
N ALA A 143 2.20 3.53 1.15
CA ALA A 143 3.64 3.75 1.12
C ALA A 143 4.14 4.43 -0.16
N ILE A 144 3.30 5.21 -0.85
CA ILE A 144 3.74 5.94 -2.05
C ILE A 144 4.79 6.97 -1.64
N ARG A 145 5.85 7.07 -2.44
CA ARG A 145 6.88 8.08 -2.30
C ARG A 145 7.16 8.76 -3.64
N LYS A 146 7.57 10.02 -3.56
CA LYS A 146 7.79 10.91 -4.70
C LYS A 146 8.88 10.45 -5.66
N ASP A 147 9.85 9.70 -5.17
CA ASP A 147 10.98 9.15 -5.94
C ASP A 147 10.60 7.90 -6.75
N GLN A 148 9.51 7.21 -6.40
CA GLN A 148 9.07 5.96 -7.03
C GLN A 148 8.02 6.17 -8.14
N THR A 149 7.35 7.32 -8.16
CA THR A 149 6.28 7.61 -9.12
C THR A 149 6.83 8.32 -10.38
N GLU A 150 6.83 7.66 -11.55
CA GLU A 150 7.12 8.32 -12.84
C GLU A 150 6.04 9.36 -13.22
N PHE A 151 4.82 9.21 -12.69
CA PHE A 151 3.69 10.12 -12.91
C PHE A 151 3.65 11.23 -11.86
N ARG A 152 4.44 12.28 -12.10
CA ARG A 152 4.58 13.45 -11.22
C ARG A 152 3.45 14.49 -11.28
N GLN A 153 2.36 14.25 -12.00
CA GLN A 153 1.27 15.23 -12.11
C GLN A 153 0.10 14.85 -11.21
N GLY A 154 0.05 15.45 -10.02
CA GLY A 154 -1.16 15.47 -9.17
C GLY A 154 -1.15 14.56 -7.93
N LEU A 155 -0.02 13.94 -7.57
CA LEU A 155 0.15 13.24 -6.29
C LEU A 155 0.87 14.14 -5.28
N ASP A 156 0.39 14.12 -4.04
CA ASP A 156 0.93 14.82 -2.86
C ASP A 156 0.72 13.92 -1.63
N VAL A 157 1.06 14.39 -0.43
CA VAL A 157 0.84 13.69 0.85
C VAL A 157 -0.62 13.22 0.98
N LEU A 158 -1.58 14.04 0.56
CA LEU A 158 -3.00 13.72 0.54
C LEU A 158 -3.55 13.68 -0.88
N SER A 159 -4.44 12.71 -1.13
CA SER A 159 -5.29 12.68 -2.32
C SER A 159 -6.66 12.08 -1.99
N LEU A 160 -7.66 12.28 -2.85
CA LEU A 160 -8.98 11.66 -2.72
C LEU A 160 -9.20 10.62 -3.82
N SER A 161 -9.71 9.45 -3.46
CA SER A 161 -10.25 8.51 -4.45
C SER A 161 -11.54 9.06 -5.07
N LYS A 162 -11.99 8.45 -6.17
CA LYS A 162 -13.28 8.81 -6.80
C LYS A 162 -14.47 8.61 -5.86
N ASP A 163 -14.36 7.65 -4.95
CA ASP A 163 -15.38 7.31 -3.96
C ASP A 163 -15.26 8.13 -2.67
N GLY A 164 -14.31 9.09 -2.62
CA GLY A 164 -14.13 10.02 -1.50
C GLY A 164 -13.32 9.47 -0.33
N VAL A 165 -12.55 8.39 -0.53
CA VAL A 165 -11.61 7.89 0.48
C VAL A 165 -10.39 8.79 0.51
N LEU A 166 -10.03 9.28 1.69
CA LEU A 166 -8.81 10.09 1.90
C LEU A 166 -7.59 9.18 1.88
N LYS A 167 -6.78 9.27 0.83
CA LYS A 167 -5.52 8.56 0.71
C LYS A 167 -4.41 9.41 1.32
N VAL A 168 -3.57 8.79 2.13
CA VAL A 168 -2.51 9.45 2.89
C VAL A 168 -1.19 8.73 2.65
N ALA A 169 -0.20 9.46 2.14
CA ALA A 169 1.16 9.00 1.91
C ALA A 169 2.11 9.68 2.91
N PRO A 170 2.20 9.22 4.17
CA PRO A 170 2.96 9.92 5.21
C PRO A 170 4.47 9.91 4.95
N LEU A 171 4.95 8.98 4.12
CA LEU A 171 6.35 8.89 3.71
C LEU A 171 6.61 9.55 2.34
N PHE A 172 5.66 10.34 1.80
CA PHE A 172 5.72 10.83 0.42
C PHE A 172 7.02 11.56 0.07
N GLU A 173 7.52 12.40 0.97
CA GLU A 173 8.75 13.18 0.79
C GLU A 173 10.01 12.48 1.33
N LYS A 174 9.91 11.23 1.80
CA LYS A 174 11.04 10.47 2.34
C LYS A 174 11.82 9.77 1.25
N THR A 175 13.14 9.85 1.34
CA THR A 175 14.09 9.12 0.50
C THR A 175 14.41 7.75 1.10
N ASP A 176 15.05 6.87 0.33
CA ASP A 176 15.61 5.61 0.85
C ASP A 176 16.53 5.85 2.06
N ALA A 177 17.43 6.84 1.98
CA ALA A 177 18.34 7.16 3.08
C ALA A 177 17.60 7.60 4.36
N ASP A 178 16.48 8.32 4.23
CA ASP A 178 15.66 8.67 5.39
C ASP A 178 14.99 7.43 6.01
N LEU A 179 14.59 6.47 5.18
CA LEU A 179 13.97 5.24 5.65
C LEU A 179 14.99 4.29 6.27
N ASP A 180 16.20 4.19 5.73
CA ASP A 180 17.31 3.44 6.35
C ASP A 180 17.56 3.94 7.78
N VAL A 181 17.65 5.26 7.97
CA VAL A 181 17.79 5.86 9.30
C VAL A 181 16.62 5.48 10.22
N TYR A 182 15.38 5.56 9.73
CA TYR A 182 14.19 5.20 10.51
C TYR A 182 14.20 3.72 10.93
N LEU A 183 14.57 2.82 10.02
CA LEU A 183 14.64 1.39 10.29
C LEU A 183 15.71 1.08 11.34
N ASP A 184 16.89 1.69 11.23
CA ASP A 184 17.97 1.54 12.20
C ASP A 184 17.59 2.06 13.59
N GLU A 185 17.00 3.27 13.67
CA GLU A 185 16.55 3.87 14.94
C GLU A 185 15.52 3.01 15.68
N HIS A 186 14.69 2.28 14.93
CA HIS A 186 13.62 1.46 15.47
C HIS A 186 13.93 -0.05 15.48
N ASN A 187 15.14 -0.45 15.09
CA ASN A 187 15.55 -1.86 14.95
C ASN A 187 14.56 -2.69 14.10
N LEU A 188 14.08 -2.11 13.00
CA LEU A 188 13.12 -2.73 12.11
C LEU A 188 13.84 -3.48 10.98
N PRO A 189 13.38 -4.68 10.60
CA PRO A 189 13.97 -5.41 9.49
C PRO A 189 13.61 -4.75 8.14
N ASN A 190 14.47 -4.96 7.14
CA ASN A 190 14.20 -4.66 5.74
C ASN A 190 14.44 -5.92 4.90
N GLU A 191 13.58 -6.20 3.92
CA GLU A 191 13.72 -7.34 3.01
C GLU A 191 13.73 -6.84 1.57
N HIS A 192 14.76 -7.23 0.82
CA HIS A 192 14.99 -6.82 -0.56
C HIS A 192 14.72 -7.93 -1.58
N ASP A 193 14.61 -9.19 -1.16
CA ASP A 193 14.12 -10.28 -1.98
C ASP A 193 12.59 -10.20 -2.09
N TYR A 194 12.15 -9.38 -3.03
CA TYR A 194 10.75 -9.11 -3.35
C TYR A 194 10.49 -9.31 -4.84
N PHE A 195 9.30 -9.82 -5.17
CA PHE A 195 8.87 -10.07 -6.54
C PHE A 195 7.43 -9.58 -6.76
N ASP A 196 7.25 -8.64 -7.70
CA ASP A 196 5.91 -8.25 -8.16
C ASP A 196 5.58 -9.01 -9.45
N PRO A 197 4.64 -9.97 -9.42
CA PRO A 197 4.31 -10.79 -10.60
C PRO A 197 3.66 -9.98 -11.73
N THR A 198 3.28 -8.73 -11.49
CA THR A 198 2.67 -7.82 -12.46
C THR A 198 3.67 -6.85 -13.09
N LYS A 199 4.92 -6.83 -12.63
CA LYS A 199 5.99 -5.96 -13.17
C LYS A 199 7.13 -6.80 -13.71
N VAL A 200 7.64 -6.46 -14.89
CA VAL A 200 8.86 -7.06 -15.44
C VAL A 200 10.09 -6.20 -15.13
N GLU A 201 9.89 -4.92 -14.78
CA GLU A 201 10.94 -4.01 -14.30
C GLU A 201 10.46 -3.20 -13.09
N GLU A 202 11.35 -2.98 -12.11
CA GLU A 202 11.05 -2.29 -10.83
C GLU A 202 10.45 -0.88 -11.01
N SER A 203 10.68 -0.24 -12.16
CA SER A 203 10.31 1.16 -12.47
C SER A 203 8.83 1.39 -12.82
N ARG A 204 8.04 0.36 -13.13
CA ARG A 204 6.65 0.59 -13.57
C ARG A 204 5.68 0.57 -12.39
N GLU A 205 5.30 1.74 -11.86
CA GLU A 205 4.35 1.81 -10.75
C GLU A 205 2.93 1.33 -11.08
N CYS A 206 2.23 0.90 -10.03
CA CYS A 206 0.91 0.29 -10.16
C CYS A 206 -0.17 1.37 -10.29
N GLY A 207 -1.01 1.28 -11.33
CA GLY A 207 -2.16 2.17 -11.55
C GLY A 207 -3.26 2.12 -10.48
N LEU A 208 -3.09 1.36 -9.39
CA LEU A 208 -4.03 1.27 -8.26
C LEU A 208 -4.37 2.64 -7.66
N HIS A 209 -3.37 3.52 -7.53
CA HIS A 209 -3.57 4.81 -6.87
C HIS A 209 -4.17 5.88 -7.79
N THR A 210 -4.06 5.70 -9.10
CA THR A 210 -4.58 6.64 -10.11
C THR A 210 -5.92 6.21 -10.71
N GLN A 211 -6.23 4.92 -10.71
CA GLN A 211 -7.46 4.39 -11.32
C GLN A 211 -8.65 4.29 -10.35
N LEU A 212 -8.39 4.10 -9.05
CA LEU A 212 -9.39 3.97 -7.98
C LEU A 212 -9.58 5.30 -7.22
#